data_AF-A0AAV3T3U1-F1
#
_entry.id   AF-A0AAV3T3U1-F1
#
_cell.length_a   1.000
_cell.length_b   1.000
_cell.length_c   1.000
_cell.angle_alpha   90.00
_cell.angle_beta   90.00
_cell.angle_gamma   90.00
#
_symmetry.space_group_name_H-M   'P 1'
#
loop_
_entity.id
_entity.type
_entity.pdbx_description
1 polymer ?
#
loop_
_entity_poly.entity_id
_entity_poly.type
_entity_poly.pdbx_seq_one_letter_code
_entity_poly.pdbx_strand_id
1 'polypeptide(L)'
;MADDSPDANDIRETSAWGRTLSEAEQRADALVEEGWDATTVRAGHLAPVGPEVEGTDTVGLAFIVPSEEGEDFEALVTEGVTDYVVYAESAGGTRYLVVEVRNEDAADAVLLVGAFPRDAAAGLREHARSEGTLRAHVRALDETHYGTVEFDNPEIFFDD
;
A
#
# COMPACT_ATOMS: atom_id res chain seq x y z
N MET A 1 -4.60 20.19 38.82
CA MET A 1 -3.82 20.55 37.62
C MET A 1 -3.49 19.25 36.93
N ALA A 2 -3.73 19.20 35.62
CA ALA A 2 -3.99 18.00 34.83
C ALA A 2 -2.86 16.97 34.84
N ASP A 3 -3.26 15.70 34.85
CA ASP A 3 -2.47 14.54 34.48
C ASP A 3 -2.36 14.56 32.96
N ASP A 4 -1.24 15.05 32.44
CA ASP A 4 -0.90 15.05 31.02
C ASP A 4 0.14 13.95 30.84
N SER A 5 -0.31 12.69 30.93
CA SER A 5 0.43 11.61 30.30
C SER A 5 0.45 11.91 28.81
N PRO A 6 1.60 11.93 28.11
CA PRO A 6 1.58 12.07 26.67
C PRO A 6 0.72 10.94 26.12
N ASP A 7 -0.42 11.32 25.56
CA ASP A 7 -1.39 10.39 25.00
C ASP A 7 -0.63 9.43 24.08
N ALA A 8 -0.90 8.13 24.20
CA ALA A 8 -0.29 7.13 23.32
C ALA A 8 -0.57 7.42 21.84
N ASN A 9 -1.46 8.38 21.54
CA ASN A 9 -1.74 8.99 20.24
C ASN A 9 -0.59 9.88 19.72
N ASP A 10 -0.02 10.76 20.55
CA ASP A 10 1.01 11.74 20.18
C ASP A 10 2.31 11.06 19.70
N ILE A 11 2.65 9.92 20.31
CA ILE A 11 3.82 9.10 19.94
C ILE A 11 3.61 8.43 18.57
N ARG A 12 2.36 8.10 18.19
CA ARG A 12 2.06 7.54 16.87
C ARG A 12 2.13 8.64 15.82
N GLU A 13 1.56 9.81 16.12
CA GLU A 13 1.59 11.00 15.27
C GLU A 13 3.02 11.48 14.96
N THR A 14 3.97 11.32 15.88
CA THR A 14 5.39 11.66 15.64
C THR A 14 6.14 10.61 14.80
N SER A 15 5.70 9.35 14.80
CA SER A 15 6.34 8.27 14.05
C SER A 15 6.10 8.42 12.55
N ALA A 16 7.07 8.03 11.72
CA ALA A 16 6.90 8.09 10.27
C ALA A 16 5.69 7.27 9.78
N TRP A 17 5.44 6.11 10.40
CA TRP A 17 4.24 5.31 10.14
C TRP A 17 2.94 6.06 10.42
N GLY A 18 2.83 6.73 11.57
CA GLY A 18 1.62 7.47 11.90
C GLY A 18 1.40 8.67 11.00
N ARG A 19 2.48 9.34 10.55
CA ARG A 19 2.39 10.38 9.50
C ARG A 19 1.86 9.82 8.19
N THR A 20 2.42 8.71 7.70
CA THR A 20 1.92 8.03 6.48
C THR A 20 0.45 7.67 6.62
N LEU A 21 0.03 7.17 7.79
CA LEU A 21 -1.35 6.81 8.04
C LEU A 21 -2.27 8.04 8.04
N SER A 22 -1.89 9.12 8.73
CA SER A 22 -2.67 10.37 8.72
C SER A 22 -2.74 11.02 7.34
N GLU A 23 -1.73 10.85 6.50
CA GLU A 23 -1.79 11.27 5.10
C GLU A 23 -2.76 10.41 4.29
N ALA A 24 -2.74 9.09 4.45
CA ALA A 24 -3.70 8.20 3.80
C ALA A 24 -5.13 8.52 4.24
N GLU A 25 -5.37 8.72 5.54
CA GLU A 25 -6.69 9.07 6.08
C GLU A 25 -7.19 10.42 5.54
N GLN A 26 -6.35 11.45 5.48
CA GLN A 26 -6.73 12.75 4.88
C GLN A 26 -7.10 12.63 3.40
N ARG A 27 -6.42 11.76 2.65
CA ARG A 27 -6.74 11.55 1.23
C ARG A 27 -8.03 10.78 1.05
N ALA A 28 -8.25 9.76 1.86
CA ALA A 28 -9.52 9.04 1.86
C ALA A 28 -10.68 10.00 2.17
N ASP A 29 -10.54 10.84 3.19
CA ASP A 29 -11.56 11.83 3.55
C ASP A 29 -11.82 12.82 2.40
N ALA A 30 -10.77 13.34 1.76
CA ALA A 30 -10.90 14.21 0.59
C ALA A 30 -11.64 13.52 -0.57
N LEU A 31 -11.34 12.25 -0.85
CA LEU A 31 -12.04 11.48 -1.88
C LEU A 31 -13.53 11.30 -1.54
N VAL A 32 -13.86 11.03 -0.27
CA VAL A 32 -15.26 10.96 0.19
C VAL A 32 -15.96 12.31 0.04
N GLU A 33 -15.29 13.42 0.35
CA GLU A 33 -15.83 14.77 0.12
C GLU A 33 -16.08 15.06 -1.38
N GLU A 34 -15.27 14.47 -2.27
CA GLU A 34 -15.43 14.52 -3.72
C GLU A 34 -16.54 13.58 -4.24
N GLY A 35 -17.09 12.71 -3.38
CA GLY A 35 -18.19 11.79 -3.69
C GLY A 35 -17.75 10.37 -4.06
N TRP A 36 -16.52 10.00 -3.75
CA TRP A 36 -15.98 8.65 -3.94
C TRP A 36 -16.22 7.77 -2.70
N ASP A 37 -16.38 6.47 -2.91
CA ASP A 37 -16.35 5.50 -1.82
C ASP A 37 -14.89 5.12 -1.53
N ALA A 38 -14.26 5.87 -0.62
CA ALA A 38 -12.84 5.72 -0.32
C ALA A 38 -12.59 4.93 0.96
N THR A 39 -11.92 3.78 0.85
CA THR A 39 -11.54 2.92 1.97
C THR A 39 -10.02 2.89 2.17
N THR A 40 -9.57 3.09 3.40
CA THR A 40 -8.14 2.96 3.74
C THR A 40 -7.86 1.56 4.23
N VAL A 41 -7.04 0.83 3.48
CA VAL A 41 -6.64 -0.53 3.80
C VAL A 41 -5.25 -0.57 4.39
N ARG A 42 -5.13 -1.10 5.61
CA ARG A 42 -3.85 -1.14 6.33
C ARG A 42 -3.25 -2.52 6.17
N ALA A 43 -2.23 -2.64 5.31
CA ALA A 43 -1.49 -3.88 5.21
C ALA A 43 -0.74 -4.15 6.53
N GLY A 44 -1.10 -5.25 7.19
CA GLY A 44 -0.40 -5.72 8.38
C GLY A 44 1.06 -6.10 8.06
N HIS A 45 1.34 -6.46 6.82
CA HIS A 45 2.69 -6.71 6.34
C HIS A 45 2.82 -6.39 4.84
N LEU A 46 3.94 -5.78 4.45
CA LEU A 46 4.31 -5.57 3.05
C LEU A 46 5.68 -6.21 2.80
N ALA A 47 5.72 -7.19 1.91
CA ALA A 47 6.93 -7.91 1.55
C ALA A 47 7.29 -7.66 0.08
N PRO A 48 8.46 -7.07 -0.21
CA PRO A 48 9.00 -7.06 -1.56
C PRO A 48 9.51 -8.46 -1.91
N VAL A 49 8.96 -9.05 -2.97
CA VAL A 49 9.29 -10.40 -3.43
C VAL A 49 10.00 -10.32 -4.77
N GLY A 50 11.32 -10.47 -4.75
CA GLY A 50 12.15 -10.52 -5.96
C GLY A 50 12.09 -11.86 -6.69
N PRO A 51 12.61 -11.94 -7.92
CA PRO A 51 12.65 -13.17 -8.72
C PRO A 51 13.55 -14.26 -8.12
N GLU A 52 14.44 -13.89 -7.19
CA GLU A 52 15.32 -14.80 -6.45
C GLU A 52 14.61 -15.52 -5.29
N VAL A 53 13.41 -15.10 -4.91
CA VAL A 53 12.65 -15.68 -3.80
C VAL A 53 11.95 -16.95 -4.27
N GLU A 54 12.55 -18.10 -3.97
CA GLU A 54 11.98 -19.41 -4.28
C GLU A 54 10.69 -19.67 -3.49
N GLY A 55 9.68 -20.30 -4.13
CA GLY A 55 8.42 -20.67 -3.50
C GLY A 55 7.35 -19.56 -3.47
N THR A 56 7.58 -18.46 -4.18
CA THR A 56 6.52 -17.51 -4.55
C THR A 56 6.26 -17.59 -6.04
N ASP A 57 5.02 -17.86 -6.42
CA ASP A 57 4.57 -17.87 -7.83
C ASP A 57 4.49 -16.47 -8.45
N THR A 58 4.85 -15.44 -7.69
CA THR A 58 4.33 -14.09 -7.84
C THR A 58 5.38 -13.03 -7.48
N VAL A 59 6.19 -12.63 -8.45
CA VAL A 59 7.19 -11.56 -8.29
C VAL A 59 6.51 -10.20 -8.17
N GLY A 60 6.88 -9.39 -7.18
CA GLY A 60 6.25 -8.09 -6.91
C GLY A 60 6.19 -7.69 -5.43
N LEU A 61 5.34 -6.72 -5.11
CA LEU A 61 5.03 -6.31 -3.74
C LEU A 61 3.86 -7.14 -3.20
N ALA A 62 4.06 -7.92 -2.14
CA ALA A 62 2.99 -8.66 -1.49
C ALA A 62 2.43 -7.89 -0.28
N PHE A 63 1.21 -7.38 -0.40
CA PHE A 63 0.46 -6.73 0.67
C PHE A 63 -0.38 -7.78 1.39
N ILE A 64 -0.18 -7.90 2.70
CA ILE A 64 -0.95 -8.78 3.57
C ILE A 64 -1.97 -7.95 4.32
N VAL A 65 -3.24 -8.12 3.99
CA VAL A 65 -4.37 -7.36 4.53
C VAL A 65 -5.31 -8.30 5.32
N PRO A 66 -6.10 -7.78 6.27
CA PRO A 66 -7.18 -8.58 6.84
C PRO A 66 -8.24 -8.88 5.77
N SER A 67 -8.98 -9.97 5.96
CA SER A 67 -9.81 -10.52 4.90
C SER A 67 -10.96 -9.62 4.48
N GLU A 68 -11.58 -8.94 5.43
CA GLU A 68 -12.70 -8.00 5.20
C GLU A 68 -12.26 -6.88 4.26
N GLU A 69 -11.12 -6.23 4.54
CA GLU A 69 -10.54 -5.16 3.71
C GLU A 69 -10.04 -5.67 2.34
N GLY A 70 -9.72 -6.96 2.24
CA GLY A 70 -9.28 -7.58 0.99
C GLY A 70 -10.41 -7.82 -0.01
N GLU A 71 -11.63 -8.09 0.47
CA GLU A 71 -12.80 -8.31 -0.39
C GLU A 71 -13.21 -7.03 -1.14
N ASP A 72 -13.18 -5.86 -0.48
CA ASP A 72 -13.38 -4.56 -1.12
C ASP A 72 -12.35 -4.29 -2.22
N PHE A 73 -11.09 -4.63 -1.96
CA PHE A 73 -10.02 -4.50 -2.94
C PHE A 73 -10.20 -5.45 -4.14
N GLU A 74 -10.59 -6.71 -3.89
CA GLU A 74 -10.87 -7.69 -4.95
C GLU A 74 -11.98 -7.20 -5.88
N ALA A 75 -13.05 -6.66 -5.31
CA ALA A 75 -14.17 -6.10 -6.08
C ALA A 75 -13.67 -4.99 -7.01
N LEU A 76 -12.94 -4.01 -6.47
CA LEU A 76 -12.40 -2.89 -7.25
C LEU A 76 -11.47 -3.37 -8.38
N VAL A 77 -10.55 -4.28 -8.08
CA VAL A 77 -9.63 -4.81 -9.09
C VAL A 77 -10.36 -5.63 -10.17
N THR A 78 -11.41 -6.35 -9.79
CA THR A 78 -12.24 -7.13 -10.72
C THR A 78 -13.06 -6.22 -11.64
N GLU A 79 -13.59 -5.12 -11.12
CA GLU A 79 -14.33 -4.12 -11.91
C GLU A 79 -13.41 -3.34 -12.86
N GLY A 80 -12.15 -3.17 -12.46
CA GLY A 80 -11.09 -2.64 -13.32
C GLY A 80 -10.56 -1.32 -12.79
N VAL A 81 -9.26 -1.33 -12.45
CA VAL A 81 -8.54 -0.13 -12.04
C VAL A 81 -8.47 0.84 -13.22
N THR A 82 -8.99 2.05 -13.03
CA THR A 82 -8.91 3.11 -14.05
C THR A 82 -7.70 4.00 -13.84
N ASP A 83 -7.39 4.30 -12.59
CA ASP A 83 -6.28 5.17 -12.21
C ASP A 83 -5.62 4.68 -10.92
N TYR A 84 -4.36 5.05 -10.72
CA TYR A 84 -3.64 4.75 -9.49
C TYR A 84 -2.67 5.88 -9.15
N VAL A 85 -2.48 6.10 -7.86
CA VAL A 85 -1.51 7.05 -7.34
C VAL A 85 -0.69 6.40 -6.23
N VAL A 86 0.62 6.49 -6.35
CA VAL A 86 1.55 5.87 -5.41
C VAL A 86 2.34 6.96 -4.70
N TYR A 87 2.32 6.92 -3.38
CA TYR A 87 3.11 7.77 -2.52
C TYR A 87 4.08 6.89 -1.76
N ALA A 88 5.36 7.17 -1.90
CA ALA A 88 6.40 6.49 -1.16
C ALA A 88 7.17 7.51 -0.33
N GLU A 89 7.27 7.27 0.97
CA GLU A 89 8.12 8.02 1.88
C GLU A 89 9.16 7.07 2.48
N SER A 90 10.29 7.59 2.93
CA SER A 90 11.24 6.79 3.68
C SER A 90 11.71 7.48 4.93
N ALA A 91 11.72 6.74 6.03
CA ALA A 91 12.24 7.23 7.29
C ALA A 91 12.89 6.09 8.07
N GLY A 92 14.07 6.37 8.64
CA GLY A 92 14.76 5.42 9.52
C GLY A 92 15.16 4.09 8.86
N GLY A 93 15.35 4.06 7.53
CA GLY A 93 15.68 2.85 6.78
C GLY A 93 14.46 1.98 6.40
N THR A 94 13.27 2.37 6.85
CA THR A 94 12.00 1.79 6.41
C THR A 94 11.38 2.67 5.34
N ARG A 95 10.77 2.03 4.35
CA ARG A 95 10.01 2.66 3.30
C ARG A 95 8.54 2.46 3.57
N TYR A 96 7.82 3.56 3.56
CA TYR A 96 6.38 3.67 3.76
C TYR A 96 5.74 3.92 2.41
N LEU A 97 4.65 3.25 2.14
CA LEU A 97 4.00 3.25 0.85
C LEU A 97 2.50 3.40 1.04
N VAL A 98 1.90 4.33 0.31
CA VAL A 98 0.45 4.48 0.15
C VAL A 98 0.15 4.32 -1.33
N VAL A 99 -0.58 3.27 -1.67
CA VAL A 99 -1.04 3.01 -3.04
C VAL A 99 -2.53 3.25 -3.06
N GLU A 100 -2.93 4.33 -3.68
CA GLU A 100 -4.31 4.67 -3.94
C GLU A 100 -4.69 4.09 -5.31
N VAL A 101 -5.69 3.23 -5.32
CA VAL A 101 -6.21 2.57 -6.52
C VAL A 101 -7.63 3.05 -6.70
N ARG A 102 -7.97 3.57 -7.88
CA ARG A 102 -9.26 4.20 -8.15
C ARG A 102 -9.96 3.53 -9.33
N ASN A 103 -11.28 3.48 -9.24
CA ASN A 103 -12.14 3.07 -10.32
C ASN A 103 -13.15 4.19 -10.63
N GLU A 104 -12.94 4.91 -11.74
CA GLU A 104 -13.81 6.02 -12.15
C GLU A 104 -15.22 5.56 -12.55
N ASP A 105 -15.38 4.30 -12.95
CA ASP A 105 -16.68 3.75 -13.38
C ASP A 105 -17.59 3.49 -12.19
N ALA A 106 -17.02 2.96 -11.10
CA ALA A 106 -17.72 2.63 -9.86
C ALA A 106 -17.73 3.80 -8.85
N ALA A 107 -16.84 4.79 -9.04
CA ALA A 107 -16.54 5.86 -8.08
C ALA A 107 -15.97 5.34 -6.75
N ASP A 108 -15.18 4.26 -6.82
CA ASP A 108 -14.54 3.62 -5.68
C ASP A 108 -13.04 3.93 -5.64
N ALA A 109 -12.51 4.05 -4.42
CA ALA A 109 -11.09 4.25 -4.18
C ALA A 109 -10.60 3.42 -2.99
N VAL A 110 -9.48 2.73 -3.15
CA VAL A 110 -8.85 1.96 -2.08
C VAL A 110 -7.43 2.45 -1.87
N LEU A 111 -7.12 2.86 -0.64
CA LEU A 111 -5.81 3.35 -0.22
C LEU A 111 -5.09 2.26 0.56
N LEU A 112 -4.22 1.50 -0.11
CA LEU A 112 -3.37 0.48 0.50
C LEU A 112 -2.16 1.12 1.17
N VAL A 113 -2.05 1.01 2.48
CA VAL A 113 -0.90 1.50 3.25
C VAL A 113 -0.03 0.32 3.67
N GLY A 114 1.27 0.40 3.40
CA GLY A 114 2.23 -0.64 3.76
C GLY A 114 3.61 -0.08 4.09
N ALA A 115 4.44 -0.89 4.75
CA ALA A 115 5.81 -0.54 5.07
C ALA A 115 6.75 -1.74 4.90
N PHE A 116 7.93 -1.50 4.33
CA PHE A 116 8.97 -2.51 4.17
C PHE A 116 10.38 -1.92 4.41
N PRO A 117 11.34 -2.72 4.90
CA PRO A 117 12.72 -2.28 5.03
C PRO A 117 13.36 -2.07 3.65
N ARG A 118 14.07 -0.95 3.44
CA ARG A 118 14.69 -0.61 2.15
C ARG A 118 15.60 -1.72 1.61
N ASP A 119 16.33 -2.41 2.49
CA ASP A 119 17.23 -3.52 2.15
C ASP A 119 16.49 -4.70 1.48
N ALA A 120 15.27 -5.01 1.92
CA ALA A 120 14.52 -6.14 1.39
C ALA A 120 14.04 -5.92 -0.06
N ALA A 121 13.95 -4.66 -0.49
CA ALA A 121 13.48 -4.30 -1.83
C ALA A 121 14.57 -4.21 -2.89
N ALA A 122 15.86 -4.41 -2.53
CA ALA A 122 16.97 -4.26 -3.47
C ALA A 122 16.83 -5.18 -4.70
N GLY A 123 16.63 -6.48 -4.49
CA GLY A 123 16.47 -7.46 -5.58
C GLY A 123 15.21 -7.23 -6.42
N LEU A 124 14.09 -6.87 -5.78
CA LEU A 124 12.85 -6.51 -6.48
C LEU A 124 13.01 -5.24 -7.32
N ARG A 125 13.70 -4.22 -6.80
CA ARG A 125 13.93 -2.95 -7.51
C ARG A 125 14.71 -3.16 -8.80
N GLU A 126 15.76 -3.96 -8.78
CA GLU A 126 16.56 -4.25 -9.97
C GLU A 126 15.73 -4.98 -11.04
N HIS A 127 14.91 -5.95 -10.61
CA HIS A 127 14.02 -6.68 -11.50
C HIS A 127 12.93 -5.78 -12.10
N ALA A 128 12.23 -5.02 -11.26
CA ALA A 128 11.16 -4.12 -11.69
C ALA A 128 11.69 -3.04 -12.65
N ARG A 129 12.93 -2.54 -12.42
CA ARG A 129 13.58 -1.60 -13.34
C ARG A 129 13.95 -2.23 -14.68
N SER A 130 14.33 -3.50 -14.68
CA SER A 130 14.65 -4.26 -15.90
C SER A 130 13.39 -4.54 -16.72
N GLU A 131 12.30 -4.95 -16.08
CA GLU A 131 11.03 -5.25 -16.75
C GLU A 131 10.26 -3.97 -17.11
N GLY A 132 10.52 -2.86 -16.41
CA GLY A 132 9.80 -1.60 -16.57
C GLY A 132 8.42 -1.60 -15.92
N THR A 133 8.03 -2.67 -15.23
CA THR A 133 6.74 -2.81 -14.55
C THR A 133 6.93 -3.36 -13.13
N LEU A 134 5.98 -3.04 -12.24
CA LEU A 134 5.91 -3.60 -10.90
C LEU A 134 4.51 -4.17 -10.67
N ARG A 135 4.41 -5.34 -10.06
CA ARG A 135 3.13 -5.91 -9.65
C ARG A 135 2.97 -5.80 -8.16
N ALA A 136 1.83 -5.31 -7.68
CA ALA A 136 1.40 -5.48 -6.30
C ALA A 136 0.35 -6.57 -6.22
N HIS A 137 0.50 -7.44 -5.25
CA HIS A 137 -0.36 -8.58 -4.98
C HIS A 137 -0.95 -8.39 -3.60
N VAL A 138 -2.27 -8.31 -3.53
CA VAL A 138 -2.97 -8.19 -2.26
C VAL A 138 -3.49 -9.56 -1.88
N ARG A 139 -3.14 -10.00 -0.66
CA ARG A 139 -3.56 -11.29 -0.13
C ARG A 139 -3.90 -11.21 1.35
N ALA A 140 -4.75 -12.12 1.80
CA ALA A 140 -5.06 -12.29 3.21
C ALA A 140 -3.88 -12.91 3.97
N LEU A 141 -3.93 -12.80 5.30
CA LEU A 141 -3.10 -13.62 6.19
C LEU A 141 -3.37 -15.13 6.00
N ASP A 142 -4.59 -15.50 5.59
CA ASP A 142 -5.02 -16.88 5.29
C ASP A 142 -4.59 -17.35 3.88
N GLU A 143 -3.65 -16.65 3.25
CA GLU A 143 -3.12 -16.94 1.90
C GLU A 143 -4.13 -16.74 0.75
N THR A 144 -5.36 -16.31 1.02
CA THR A 144 -6.35 -15.90 -0.01
C THR A 144 -5.80 -14.77 -0.87
N HIS A 145 -5.77 -14.95 -2.19
CA HIS A 145 -5.34 -13.92 -3.14
C HIS A 145 -6.55 -13.12 -3.62
N TYR A 146 -6.54 -11.82 -3.35
CA TYR A 146 -7.63 -10.89 -3.70
C TYR A 146 -7.43 -10.25 -5.08
N GLY A 147 -6.18 -10.11 -5.52
CA GLY A 147 -5.92 -9.53 -6.82
C GLY A 147 -4.49 -9.06 -6.99
N THR A 148 -4.20 -8.67 -8.22
CA THR A 148 -2.91 -8.16 -8.64
C THR A 148 -3.12 -6.87 -9.43
N VAL A 149 -2.43 -5.81 -9.02
CA VAL A 149 -2.38 -4.55 -9.77
C VAL A 149 -1.00 -4.41 -10.38
N GLU A 150 -0.96 -4.06 -11.65
CA GLU A 150 0.28 -3.80 -12.38
C GLU A 150 0.49 -2.29 -12.50
N PHE A 151 1.70 -1.85 -12.20
CA PHE A 151 2.14 -0.47 -12.29
C PHE A 151 3.18 -0.37 -13.40
N ASP A 152 2.92 0.52 -14.35
CA ASP A 152 3.82 0.78 -15.48
C ASP A 152 5.03 1.65 -15.09
N ASN A 153 5.02 2.21 -13.86
CA ASN A 153 6.10 3.07 -13.39
C ASN A 153 6.68 2.59 -12.04
N PRO A 154 7.58 1.60 -12.05
CA PRO A 154 8.15 1.01 -10.84
C PRO A 154 9.01 2.00 -10.05
N GLU A 155 9.57 3.02 -10.69
CA GLU A 155 10.47 3.97 -10.03
C GLU A 155 9.78 4.74 -8.90
N ILE A 156 8.47 5.01 -8.98
CA ILE A 156 7.70 5.71 -7.94
C ILE A 156 7.79 4.97 -6.58
N PHE A 157 7.87 3.64 -6.60
CA PHE A 157 7.98 2.81 -5.40
C PHE A 157 9.36 2.85 -4.76
N PHE A 158 10.39 3.27 -5.51
CA PHE A 158 11.80 3.21 -5.11
C PHE A 158 12.54 4.57 -5.17
N ASP A 159 11.87 5.64 -5.60
CA ASP A 159 12.41 7.01 -5.76
C ASP A 159 12.70 7.70 -4.40
N ASP A 160 13.80 8.44 -4.27
CA ASP A 160 14.23 9.00 -2.96
C ASP A 160 13.64 10.38 -2.65
#